data_AF-A0A8H3C3S0-F1
#
_entry.id   AF-A0A8H3C3S0-F1
#
_cell.length_a   1.000
_cell.length_b   1.000
_cell.length_c   1.000
_cell.angle_alpha   90.00
_cell.angle_beta   90.00
_cell.angle_gamma   90.00
#
_symmetry.space_group_name_H-M   'P 1'
#
loop_
_entity.id
_entity.type
_entity.pdbx_description
1 polymer ?
#
loop_
_entity_poly.entity_id
_entity_poly.type
_entity_poly.pdbx_seq_one_letter_code
_entity_poly.pdbx_strand_id
1 'polypeptide(L)'
;MSNSGARDIAGGGGSQSKTAPTPVNTPLNNAPISQGLSRPTVPETIDEDADMADDVEEGAADPTAQAIYNLVSGRLAGLVGRSSGYVESLPPSVKRRVEGLKGVQDKQTELEAQLKREMFELEKKAEKEEVEEPDTPTKGVPHFWLTALRNHIELQQLITERDEEALASLVDVRLEYITEPALGYKLTFLFEENEFFENRELSKSYYYQKELGYGGEYMYARAEGTKIKWKEDKDLTKTVEIKKQRNKNTNRTRLVRRTQAVPSFFDFFSPPIPPSSDSELIEAGLAVDGEELEEKELEELEEKLELDYQLGEDFKEKIIPRAVDYFTGKALRFEPQFSDLDEDESDEEDEDEEESESDGGQPRRAPAAPKKKGEAEKAEECKNQ
;
A
#
# COMPACT_ATOMS: atom_id res chain seq x y z
N MET A 1 -62.34 19.73 -24.46
CA MET A 1 -63.41 19.65 -23.45
C MET A 1 -62.74 19.19 -22.16
N SER A 2 -61.91 20.00 -21.51
CA SER A 2 -62.27 21.20 -20.73
C SER A 2 -63.20 20.84 -19.57
N ASN A 3 -62.66 20.70 -18.36
CA ASN A 3 -63.27 21.39 -17.23
C ASN A 3 -62.25 21.72 -16.14
N SER A 4 -62.07 23.02 -15.97
CA SER A 4 -61.45 23.74 -14.87
C SER A 4 -62.33 23.71 -13.63
N GLY A 5 -61.73 23.73 -12.44
CA GLY A 5 -62.47 23.92 -11.18
C GLY A 5 -61.55 24.24 -10.02
N ALA A 6 -60.95 25.43 -10.04
CA ALA A 6 -60.29 26.03 -8.89
C ALA A 6 -61.31 26.36 -7.79
N ARG A 7 -60.95 26.07 -6.53
CA ARG A 7 -61.54 26.69 -5.35
C ARG A 7 -60.45 26.95 -4.31
N ASP A 8 -60.08 28.21 -4.21
CA ASP A 8 -59.39 28.80 -3.07
C ASP A 8 -60.33 28.86 -1.86
N ILE A 9 -59.85 28.43 -0.69
CA ILE A 9 -60.28 28.95 0.61
C ILE A 9 -59.03 29.10 1.49
N ALA A 10 -58.76 30.35 1.86
CA ALA A 10 -57.72 30.75 2.81
C ALA A 10 -58.19 30.60 4.27
N GLY A 11 -57.22 30.41 5.18
CA GLY A 11 -57.23 31.09 6.49
C GLY A 11 -57.31 30.21 7.75
N GLY A 12 -56.21 30.19 8.52
CA GLY A 12 -56.13 29.73 9.91
C GLY A 12 -54.98 28.73 10.08
N GLY A 13 -53.77 29.10 10.52
CA GLY A 13 -53.46 29.83 11.74
C GLY A 13 -53.22 28.82 12.87
N GLY A 14 -51.98 28.34 13.02
CA GLY A 14 -51.62 27.39 14.08
C GLY A 14 -50.21 26.81 13.93
N SER A 15 -49.24 27.46 14.57
CA SER A 15 -47.87 26.98 14.75
C SER A 15 -47.84 25.68 15.55
N GLN A 16 -47.35 24.57 15.00
CA GLN A 16 -46.81 23.46 15.81
C GLN A 16 -45.65 22.77 15.08
N SER A 17 -44.47 22.88 15.70
CA SER A 17 -43.25 22.15 15.45
C SER A 17 -43.48 20.64 15.54
N LYS A 18 -43.27 19.91 14.43
CA LYS A 18 -43.28 18.44 14.42
C LYS A 18 -41.87 17.91 14.65
N THR A 19 -41.45 17.87 15.90
CA THR A 19 -40.32 17.02 16.33
C THR A 19 -40.90 15.68 16.76
N ALA A 20 -40.44 14.59 16.13
CA ALA A 20 -40.91 13.23 16.44
C ALA A 20 -40.41 12.79 17.84
N PRO A 21 -41.28 12.25 18.72
CA PRO A 21 -40.85 11.79 20.03
C PRO A 21 -40.29 10.36 19.95
N THR A 22 -39.03 10.20 20.36
CA THR A 22 -38.41 8.90 20.64
C THR A 22 -39.04 8.27 21.91
N PRO A 23 -39.42 6.98 21.91
CA PRO A 23 -39.89 6.34 23.13
C PRO A 23 -38.71 5.98 24.05
N VAL A 24 -38.63 6.70 25.16
CA VAL A 24 -37.76 6.41 26.32
C VAL A 24 -38.29 5.18 27.05
N ASN A 25 -37.50 4.12 27.13
CA ASN A 25 -37.84 2.94 27.94
C ASN A 25 -36.77 2.70 29.01
N THR A 26 -36.87 3.45 30.11
CA THR A 26 -36.12 3.21 31.34
C THR A 26 -37.13 2.93 32.46
N PRO A 27 -37.22 1.71 33.00
CA PRO A 27 -38.05 1.49 34.18
C PRO A 27 -37.36 2.06 35.43
N LEU A 28 -37.94 3.11 35.98
CA LEU A 28 -37.72 3.58 37.35
C LEU A 28 -38.33 2.54 38.32
N ASN A 29 -37.52 1.66 38.91
CA ASN A 29 -37.83 1.09 40.22
C ASN A 29 -36.58 0.53 40.91
N ASN A 30 -36.18 1.16 42.01
CA ASN A 30 -35.15 0.66 42.91
C ASN A 30 -35.64 -0.62 43.61
N ALA A 31 -34.97 -1.75 43.34
CA ALA A 31 -35.08 -2.95 44.19
C ALA A 31 -33.96 -2.95 45.25
N PRO A 32 -34.23 -3.32 46.52
CA PRO A 32 -33.22 -3.33 47.57
C PRO A 32 -32.36 -4.60 47.44
N ILE A 33 -31.06 -4.44 47.15
CA ILE A 33 -30.12 -5.57 47.13
C ILE A 33 -29.53 -5.72 48.54
N SER A 34 -30.12 -6.59 49.35
CA SER A 34 -29.47 -7.14 50.53
C SER A 34 -28.85 -8.51 50.21
N GLN A 35 -27.54 -8.58 50.40
CA GLN A 35 -26.72 -9.74 50.79
C GLN A 35 -26.69 -10.98 49.86
N GLY A 36 -25.50 -11.31 49.34
CA GLY A 36 -25.15 -12.72 49.13
C GLY A 36 -24.36 -13.15 47.87
N LEU A 37 -23.62 -12.29 47.18
CA LEU A 37 -22.74 -12.75 46.08
C LEU A 37 -21.29 -12.27 46.31
N SER A 38 -20.43 -13.24 46.60
CA SER A 38 -19.00 -13.05 46.82
C SER A 38 -18.32 -12.53 45.54
N ARG A 39 -17.60 -11.41 45.67
CA ARG A 39 -16.69 -10.86 44.66
C ARG A 39 -15.48 -11.81 44.51
N PRO A 40 -15.04 -12.14 43.28
CA PRO A 40 -13.73 -12.75 43.07
C PRO A 40 -12.63 -11.75 43.43
N THR A 41 -11.63 -12.19 44.20
CA THR A 41 -10.47 -11.39 44.60
C THR A 41 -9.55 -11.15 43.41
N VAL A 42 -9.38 -9.91 42.99
CA VAL A 42 -8.31 -9.48 42.08
C VAL A 42 -7.22 -8.85 42.96
N PRO A 43 -5.95 -9.27 42.90
CA PRO A 43 -4.87 -8.56 43.57
C PRO A 43 -4.68 -7.18 42.91
N GLU A 44 -4.78 -6.11 43.68
CA GLU A 44 -4.27 -4.79 43.33
C GLU A 44 -2.76 -4.79 43.57
N THR A 45 -1.95 -4.76 42.50
CA THR A 45 -0.59 -4.14 42.45
C THR A 45 0.03 -4.44 41.09
N ILE A 46 0.00 -3.47 40.18
CA ILE A 46 1.11 -3.20 39.27
C ILE A 46 1.25 -1.69 39.30
N ASP A 47 2.28 -1.21 39.99
CA ASP A 47 2.66 0.19 40.03
C ASP A 47 3.08 0.61 38.62
N GLU A 48 2.32 1.54 38.03
CA GLU A 48 2.70 2.30 36.84
C GLU A 48 3.65 3.41 37.31
N ASP A 49 4.94 3.12 37.44
CA ASP A 49 6.03 4.12 37.49
C ASP A 49 7.38 3.37 37.48
N ALA A 50 7.90 3.05 36.30
CA ALA A 50 9.32 2.76 36.11
C ALA A 50 9.72 3.12 34.67
N ASP A 51 10.49 4.20 34.59
CA ASP A 51 11.06 4.79 33.38
C ASP A 51 11.79 3.78 32.48
N MET A 52 11.67 3.99 31.17
CA MET A 52 12.52 3.37 30.16
C MET A 52 14.00 3.68 30.42
N ALA A 53 14.82 2.63 30.42
CA ALA A 53 16.21 2.73 30.00
C ALA A 53 16.41 1.75 28.84
N ASP A 54 16.77 2.33 27.71
CA ASP A 54 17.15 1.70 26.45
C ASP A 54 18.41 0.85 26.66
N ASP A 55 18.30 -0.46 26.46
CA ASP A 55 19.44 -1.35 26.23
C ASP A 55 18.98 -2.48 25.29
N VAL A 56 19.45 -2.40 24.05
CA VAL A 56 19.18 -3.33 22.96
C VAL A 56 19.93 -4.64 23.24
N GLU A 57 19.24 -5.65 23.78
CA GLU A 57 19.72 -7.03 23.79
C GLU A 57 18.83 -7.90 22.90
N GLU A 58 19.42 -8.32 21.78
CA GLU A 58 18.88 -9.29 20.83
C GLU A 58 18.73 -10.65 21.54
N GLY A 59 17.58 -10.90 22.18
CA GLY A 59 17.40 -12.02 23.09
C GLY A 59 15.97 -12.56 23.13
N ALA A 60 15.79 -13.72 22.48
CA ALA A 60 14.74 -14.72 22.68
C ALA A 60 13.34 -14.20 23.07
N ALA A 61 12.40 -14.26 22.11
CA ALA A 61 10.96 -14.14 22.36
C ALA A 61 10.58 -14.85 23.67
N ASP A 62 9.94 -14.12 24.59
CA ASP A 62 9.57 -14.61 25.91
C ASP A 62 8.86 -15.97 25.76
N PRO A 63 9.43 -17.07 26.28
CA PRO A 63 8.86 -18.40 26.11
C PRO A 63 7.48 -18.51 26.74
N THR A 64 7.13 -17.64 27.69
CA THR A 64 5.78 -17.56 28.25
C THR A 64 4.80 -16.88 27.31
N ALA A 65 5.20 -15.82 26.60
CA ALA A 65 4.39 -15.18 25.57
C ALA A 65 4.15 -16.11 24.37
N GLN A 66 5.18 -16.83 23.91
CA GLN A 66 5.04 -17.85 22.86
C GLN A 66 4.16 -19.03 23.31
N ALA A 67 4.29 -19.49 24.57
CA ALA A 67 3.44 -20.55 25.10
C ALA A 67 1.98 -20.12 25.25
N ILE A 68 1.72 -18.86 25.64
CA ILE A 68 0.37 -18.29 25.70
C ILE A 68 -0.21 -18.16 24.30
N TYR A 69 0.56 -17.64 23.33
CA TYR A 69 0.15 -17.56 21.93
C TYR A 69 -0.22 -18.95 21.39
N ASN A 70 0.64 -19.95 21.56
CA ASN A 70 0.38 -21.32 21.12
C ASN A 70 -0.84 -21.96 21.83
N LEU A 71 -1.07 -21.66 23.12
CA LEU A 71 -2.23 -22.14 23.87
C LEU A 71 -3.54 -21.47 23.41
N VAL A 72 -3.50 -20.16 23.15
CA VAL A 72 -4.64 -19.38 22.66
C VAL A 72 -4.96 -19.80 21.23
N SER A 73 -3.98 -19.83 20.34
CA SER A 73 -4.13 -20.27 18.95
C SER A 73 -4.60 -21.72 18.87
N GLY A 74 -4.07 -22.63 19.67
CA GLY A 74 -4.53 -24.02 19.73
C GLY A 74 -5.97 -24.19 20.24
N ARG A 75 -6.40 -23.37 21.21
CA ARG A 75 -7.79 -23.36 21.68
C ARG A 75 -8.74 -22.75 20.64
N LEU A 76 -8.34 -21.65 20.01
CA LEU A 76 -9.11 -20.99 18.97
C LEU A 76 -9.27 -21.91 17.75
N ALA A 77 -8.20 -22.56 17.28
CA ALA A 77 -8.25 -23.53 16.18
C ALA A 77 -9.23 -24.69 16.47
N GLY A 78 -9.33 -25.14 17.73
CA GLY A 78 -10.31 -26.14 18.15
C GLY A 78 -11.78 -25.65 18.23
N LEU A 79 -11.99 -24.34 18.23
CA LEU A 79 -13.30 -23.65 18.30
C LEU A 79 -13.78 -23.13 16.93
N VAL A 80 -12.88 -22.91 15.96
CA VAL A 80 -13.25 -22.49 14.60
C VAL A 80 -14.21 -23.51 13.98
N GLY A 81 -15.37 -23.03 13.52
CA GLY A 81 -16.41 -23.85 12.89
C GLY A 81 -17.16 -24.82 13.81
N ARG A 82 -16.80 -24.92 15.11
CA ARG A 82 -17.52 -25.75 16.08
C ARG A 82 -18.48 -24.88 16.88
N SER A 83 -19.77 -25.25 16.86
CA SER A 83 -20.72 -24.61 17.76
C SER A 83 -20.31 -24.89 19.20
N SER A 84 -20.33 -23.86 20.05
CA SER A 84 -19.98 -23.95 21.46
C SER A 84 -20.91 -24.84 22.30
N GLY A 85 -21.90 -25.52 21.66
CA GLY A 85 -22.94 -26.32 22.32
C GLY A 85 -24.02 -25.47 23.00
N TYR A 86 -23.67 -24.23 23.34
CA TYR A 86 -24.56 -23.29 23.99
C TYR A 86 -25.75 -22.93 23.08
N VAL A 87 -25.49 -22.66 21.80
CA VAL A 87 -26.52 -22.30 20.82
C VAL A 87 -27.54 -23.44 20.65
N GLU A 88 -27.09 -24.70 20.72
CA GLU A 88 -27.93 -25.91 20.66
C GLU A 88 -28.75 -26.11 21.93
N SER A 89 -28.26 -25.65 23.08
CA SER A 89 -28.97 -25.72 24.35
C SER A 89 -30.09 -24.68 24.50
N LEU A 90 -30.11 -23.66 23.63
CA LEU A 90 -31.08 -22.57 23.70
C LEU A 90 -32.53 -23.06 23.46
N PRO A 91 -33.53 -22.51 24.17
CA PRO A 91 -34.94 -22.81 23.90
C PRO A 91 -35.35 -22.47 22.45
N PRO A 92 -36.34 -23.18 21.85
CA PRO A 92 -36.74 -22.96 20.46
C PRO A 92 -37.18 -21.52 20.13
N SER A 93 -37.72 -20.79 21.11
CA SER A 93 -38.07 -19.38 20.95
C SER A 93 -36.83 -18.48 20.83
N VAL A 94 -35.73 -18.82 21.51
CA VAL A 94 -34.47 -18.07 21.45
C VAL A 94 -33.71 -18.43 20.17
N LYS A 95 -33.68 -19.72 19.78
CA LYS A 95 -33.08 -20.16 18.51
C LYS A 95 -33.69 -19.44 17.31
N ARG A 96 -35.03 -19.32 17.26
CA ARG A 96 -35.72 -18.55 16.22
C ARG A 96 -35.34 -17.07 16.20
N ARG A 97 -35.02 -16.47 17.36
CA ARG A 97 -34.50 -15.09 17.39
C ARG A 97 -33.07 -15.00 16.86
N VAL A 98 -32.21 -15.95 17.21
CA VAL A 98 -30.83 -16.02 16.68
C VAL A 98 -30.86 -16.22 15.16
N GLU A 99 -31.72 -17.08 14.66
CA GLU A 99 -31.95 -17.27 13.22
C GLU A 99 -32.47 -15.99 12.55
N GLY A 100 -33.41 -15.29 13.20
CA GLY A 100 -33.87 -13.97 12.76
C GLY A 100 -32.75 -12.94 12.71
N LEU A 101 -31.85 -12.92 13.70
CA LEU A 101 -30.67 -12.04 13.71
C LEU A 101 -29.69 -12.39 12.60
N LYS A 102 -29.48 -13.68 12.32
CA LYS A 102 -28.67 -14.12 11.18
C LYS A 102 -29.24 -13.59 9.86
N GLY A 103 -30.55 -13.69 9.65
CA GLY A 103 -31.19 -13.12 8.45
C GLY A 103 -31.14 -11.58 8.38
N VAL A 104 -30.97 -10.88 9.51
CA VAL A 104 -30.68 -9.44 9.51
C VAL A 104 -29.23 -9.18 9.12
N GLN A 105 -28.29 -10.00 9.60
CA GLN A 105 -26.87 -9.92 9.24
C GLN A 105 -26.66 -10.18 7.75
N ASP A 106 -27.33 -11.18 7.18
CA ASP A 106 -27.26 -11.48 5.74
C ASP A 106 -27.71 -10.28 4.88
N LYS A 107 -28.78 -9.58 5.30
CA LYS A 107 -29.25 -8.35 4.64
C LYS A 107 -28.28 -7.19 4.80
N GLN A 108 -27.63 -7.08 5.95
CA GLN A 108 -26.61 -6.06 6.17
C GLN A 108 -25.43 -6.29 5.22
N THR A 109 -24.95 -7.53 5.11
CA THR A 109 -23.87 -7.89 4.17
C THR A 109 -24.27 -7.62 2.71
N GLU A 110 -25.53 -7.87 2.33
CA GLU A 110 -26.03 -7.53 0.98
C GLU A 110 -25.99 -6.01 0.72
N LEU A 111 -26.42 -5.20 1.70
CA LEU A 111 -26.36 -3.73 1.60
C LEU A 111 -24.93 -3.19 1.57
N GLU A 112 -24.04 -3.76 2.38
CA GLU A 112 -22.61 -3.41 2.39
C GLU A 112 -21.96 -3.73 1.03
N ALA A 113 -22.31 -4.88 0.43
CA ALA A 113 -21.87 -5.24 -0.91
C ALA A 113 -22.36 -4.26 -1.98
N GLN A 114 -23.61 -3.82 -1.89
CA GLN A 114 -24.15 -2.81 -2.79
C GLN A 114 -23.41 -1.47 -2.62
N LEU A 115 -23.23 -1.01 -1.38
CA LEU A 115 -22.54 0.24 -1.08
C LEU A 115 -21.11 0.25 -1.64
N LYS A 116 -20.35 -0.84 -1.45
CA LYS A 116 -18.98 -0.92 -1.95
C LYS A 116 -18.91 -0.94 -3.47
N ARG A 117 -19.87 -1.61 -4.12
CA ARG A 117 -19.95 -1.58 -5.58
C ARG A 117 -20.23 -0.17 -6.10
N GLU A 118 -21.15 0.56 -5.47
CA GLU A 118 -21.44 1.95 -5.82
C GLU A 118 -20.23 2.87 -5.56
N MET A 119 -19.51 2.68 -4.46
CA MET A 119 -18.25 3.39 -4.18
C MET A 119 -17.20 3.13 -5.27
N PHE A 120 -17.00 1.86 -5.64
CA PHE A 120 -16.06 1.46 -6.69
C PHE A 120 -16.41 2.09 -8.06
N GLU A 121 -17.70 2.16 -8.40
CA GLU A 121 -18.16 2.84 -9.62
C GLU A 121 -17.91 4.35 -9.57
N LEU A 122 -18.03 4.97 -8.39
CA LEU A 122 -17.72 6.39 -8.18
C LEU A 122 -16.22 6.67 -8.30
N GLU A 123 -15.35 5.82 -7.72
CA GLU A 123 -13.89 5.92 -7.86
C GLU A 123 -13.47 5.84 -9.33
N LYS A 124 -13.99 4.85 -10.05
CA LYS A 124 -13.79 4.72 -11.51
C LYS A 124 -14.25 5.95 -12.29
N LYS A 125 -15.34 6.59 -11.85
CA LYS A 125 -15.83 7.80 -12.50
C LYS A 125 -14.92 9.00 -12.20
N ALA A 126 -14.44 9.13 -10.97
CA ALA A 126 -13.52 10.19 -10.56
C ALA A 126 -12.17 10.07 -11.30
N GLU A 127 -11.66 8.86 -11.51
CA GLU A 127 -10.46 8.60 -12.32
C GLU A 127 -10.63 9.14 -13.76
N LYS A 128 -11.79 8.91 -14.37
CA LYS A 128 -12.07 9.38 -15.74
C LYS A 128 -12.30 10.88 -15.85
N GLU A 129 -12.59 11.54 -14.74
CA GLU A 129 -12.76 12.99 -14.68
C GLU A 129 -11.36 13.64 -14.52
N GLU A 130 -10.45 13.27 -15.42
CA GLU A 130 -9.08 13.76 -15.41
C GLU A 130 -9.02 15.22 -15.87
N VAL A 131 -8.21 16.01 -15.17
CA VAL A 131 -8.01 17.44 -15.42
C VAL A 131 -7.21 17.59 -16.71
N GLU A 132 -7.71 18.35 -17.69
CA GLU A 132 -7.02 18.55 -18.98
C GLU A 132 -5.56 18.96 -18.76
N GLU A 133 -4.62 18.12 -19.23
CA GLU A 133 -3.21 18.49 -19.27
C GLU A 133 -3.00 19.67 -20.23
N PRO A 134 -2.14 20.64 -19.89
CA PRO A 134 -1.76 21.68 -20.83
C PRO A 134 -1.09 21.03 -22.05
N ASP A 135 -1.67 21.30 -23.22
CA ASP A 135 -1.34 20.79 -24.56
C ASP A 135 0.02 21.32 -25.09
N THR A 136 1.06 21.30 -24.25
CA THR A 136 2.39 21.79 -24.57
C THR A 136 3.37 20.64 -24.70
N PRO A 137 4.03 20.47 -25.86
CA PRO A 137 5.04 19.43 -26.07
C PRO A 137 6.35 19.86 -25.39
N THR A 138 6.35 19.92 -24.07
CA THR A 138 7.58 20.03 -23.28
C THR A 138 8.13 18.63 -23.05
N LYS A 139 9.43 18.44 -23.26
CA LYS A 139 10.11 17.25 -22.75
C LYS A 139 9.82 17.18 -21.25
N GLY A 140 9.15 16.12 -20.80
CA GLY A 140 8.77 15.91 -19.41
C GLY A 140 9.98 15.93 -18.46
N VAL A 141 9.72 15.80 -17.17
CA VAL A 141 10.77 15.75 -16.16
C VAL A 141 11.54 14.42 -16.30
N PRO A 142 12.85 14.44 -16.62
CA PRO A 142 13.62 13.20 -16.76
C PRO A 142 13.64 12.41 -15.45
N HIS A 143 13.59 11.09 -15.54
CA HIS A 143 13.63 10.17 -14.39
C HIS A 143 12.55 10.40 -13.33
N PHE A 144 11.47 11.13 -13.64
CA PHE A 144 10.43 11.47 -12.68
C PHE A 144 9.91 10.24 -11.91
N TRP A 145 9.45 9.22 -12.63
CA TRP A 145 8.94 8.01 -11.99
C TRP A 145 10.03 7.22 -11.28
N LEU A 146 11.22 7.05 -11.88
CA LEU A 146 12.33 6.39 -11.20
C LEU A 146 12.62 7.05 -9.83
N THR A 147 12.70 8.38 -9.78
CA THR A 147 12.92 9.12 -8.54
C THR A 147 11.74 8.97 -7.56
N ALA A 148 10.50 9.05 -8.05
CA ALA A 148 9.33 8.86 -7.20
C ALA A 148 9.30 7.44 -6.57
N LEU A 149 9.57 6.40 -7.35
CA LEU A 149 9.61 5.01 -6.87
C LEU A 149 10.78 4.77 -5.91
N ARG A 150 11.94 5.42 -6.13
CA ARG A 150 13.10 5.36 -5.22
C ARG A 150 12.84 6.00 -3.86
N ASN A 151 11.91 6.96 -3.79
CA ASN A 151 11.53 7.61 -2.53
C ASN A 151 10.39 6.87 -1.80
N HIS A 152 9.86 5.78 -2.35
CA HIS A 152 8.89 4.92 -1.67
C HIS A 152 9.61 3.80 -0.92
N ILE A 153 9.34 3.64 0.38
CA ILE A 153 10.11 2.80 1.32
C ILE A 153 10.23 1.34 0.85
N GLU A 154 9.13 0.73 0.42
CA GLU A 154 9.13 -0.68 0.01
C GLU A 154 9.73 -0.87 -1.39
N LEU A 155 9.47 0.07 -2.31
CA LEU A 155 9.92 -0.04 -3.70
C LEU A 155 11.41 0.23 -3.83
N GLN A 156 11.96 1.12 -3.02
CA GLN A 156 13.39 1.39 -2.98
C GLN A 156 14.21 0.11 -2.73
N GLN A 157 13.69 -0.79 -1.89
CA GLN A 157 14.34 -2.06 -1.54
C GLN A 157 14.28 -3.09 -2.69
N LEU A 158 13.26 -3.01 -3.53
CA LEU A 158 13.06 -3.89 -4.69
C LEU A 158 13.83 -3.41 -5.93
N ILE A 159 14.05 -2.10 -6.06
CA ILE A 159 14.76 -1.51 -7.21
C ILE A 159 16.27 -1.70 -7.05
N THR A 160 16.83 -2.57 -7.89
CA THR A 160 18.27 -2.77 -8.00
C THR A 160 18.90 -1.73 -8.93
N GLU A 161 20.22 -1.51 -8.83
CA GLU A 161 20.97 -0.61 -9.73
C GLU A 161 20.76 -0.95 -11.22
N ARG A 162 20.57 -2.24 -11.54
CA ARG A 162 20.36 -2.71 -12.92
C ARG A 162 18.96 -2.37 -13.43
N ASP A 163 17.99 -2.22 -12.52
CA ASP A 163 16.61 -1.87 -12.86
C ASP A 163 16.46 -0.37 -13.16
N GLU A 164 17.31 0.47 -12.57
CA GLU A 164 17.28 1.93 -12.74
C GLU A 164 17.41 2.35 -14.20
N GLU A 165 18.29 1.72 -14.96
CA GLU A 165 18.49 2.04 -16.37
C GLU A 165 17.22 1.76 -17.21
N ALA A 166 16.46 0.72 -16.86
CA ALA A 166 15.19 0.42 -17.51
C ALA A 166 14.08 1.35 -17.01
N LEU A 167 13.98 1.57 -15.71
CA LEU A 167 13.01 2.49 -15.09
C LEU A 167 13.22 3.95 -15.46
N ALA A 168 14.44 4.34 -15.87
CA ALA A 168 14.71 5.66 -16.44
C ALA A 168 13.89 5.94 -17.71
N SER A 169 13.45 4.89 -18.41
CA SER A 169 12.59 5.01 -19.59
C SER A 169 11.09 4.94 -19.28
N LEU A 170 10.69 4.87 -18.00
CA LEU A 170 9.30 4.90 -17.56
C LEU A 170 8.75 6.33 -17.69
N VAL A 171 7.75 6.48 -18.56
CA VAL A 171 7.11 7.75 -18.90
C VAL A 171 5.94 8.03 -17.97
N ASP A 172 5.14 7.01 -17.70
CA ASP A 172 3.84 7.17 -17.06
C ASP A 172 3.40 5.89 -16.36
N VAL A 173 2.64 6.04 -15.27
CA VAL A 173 2.04 4.93 -14.51
C VAL A 173 0.57 5.27 -14.30
N ARG A 174 -0.30 4.51 -14.97
CA ARG A 174 -1.75 4.73 -14.96
C ARG A 174 -2.46 3.67 -14.13
N LEU A 175 -3.54 4.09 -13.48
CA LEU A 175 -4.51 3.22 -12.82
C LEU A 175 -5.76 3.15 -13.70
N GLU A 176 -6.34 1.95 -13.87
CA GLU A 176 -7.65 1.78 -14.50
C GLU A 176 -8.50 0.77 -13.69
N TYR A 177 -9.70 1.18 -13.28
CA TYR A 177 -10.62 0.27 -12.58
C TYR A 177 -11.37 -0.70 -13.52
N ILE A 178 -11.25 -2.00 -13.24
CA ILE A 178 -11.94 -3.10 -13.93
C ILE A 178 -13.27 -3.38 -13.24
N THR A 179 -14.37 -3.33 -14.01
CA THR A 179 -15.73 -3.59 -13.50
C THR A 179 -16.33 -4.92 -14.00
N GLU A 180 -15.85 -5.45 -15.12
CA GLU A 180 -16.35 -6.67 -15.75
C GLU A 180 -15.19 -7.42 -16.44
N PRO A 181 -15.17 -8.78 -16.44
CA PRO A 181 -16.13 -9.69 -15.80
C PRO A 181 -15.95 -9.85 -14.28
N ALA A 182 -14.85 -9.34 -13.71
CA ALA A 182 -14.55 -9.32 -12.28
C ALA A 182 -14.17 -7.89 -11.85
N LEU A 183 -14.43 -7.55 -10.57
CA LEU A 183 -13.98 -6.28 -10.00
C LEU A 183 -12.47 -6.34 -9.77
N GLY A 184 -11.78 -5.23 -9.95
CA GLY A 184 -10.33 -5.16 -9.81
C GLY A 184 -9.75 -3.86 -10.35
N TYR A 185 -8.44 -3.76 -10.43
CA TYR A 185 -7.78 -2.62 -11.06
C TYR A 185 -6.56 -3.06 -11.85
N LYS A 186 -6.17 -2.26 -12.84
CA LYS A 186 -5.02 -2.48 -13.69
C LYS A 186 -4.07 -1.30 -13.54
N LEU A 187 -2.83 -1.60 -13.15
CA LEU A 187 -1.70 -0.69 -13.23
C LEU A 187 -1.05 -0.83 -14.60
N THR A 188 -0.83 0.29 -15.28
CA THR A 188 -0.26 0.34 -16.63
C THR A 188 0.97 1.24 -16.65
N PHE A 189 2.12 0.63 -16.85
CA PHE A 189 3.43 1.27 -16.90
C PHE A 189 3.82 1.49 -18.35
N LEU A 190 3.93 2.76 -18.76
CA LEU A 190 4.27 3.16 -20.12
C LEU A 190 5.75 3.47 -20.23
N PHE A 191 6.45 2.74 -21.09
CA PHE A 191 7.87 2.89 -21.33
C PHE A 191 8.14 3.46 -22.72
N GLU A 192 9.17 4.29 -22.81
CA GLU A 192 9.79 4.59 -24.10
C GLU A 192 10.54 3.36 -24.64
N GLU A 193 10.95 3.44 -25.90
CA GLU A 193 11.84 2.44 -26.46
C GLU A 193 13.17 2.42 -25.69
N ASN A 194 13.50 1.27 -25.11
CA ASN A 194 14.66 1.10 -24.24
C ASN A 194 15.51 -0.11 -24.67
N GLU A 195 16.69 -0.28 -24.08
CA GLU A 195 17.63 -1.36 -24.44
C GLU A 195 17.28 -2.73 -23.86
N PHE A 196 16.30 -2.81 -22.96
CA PHE A 196 16.07 -4.00 -22.14
C PHE A 196 14.97 -4.90 -22.69
N PHE A 197 13.86 -4.32 -23.13
CA PHE A 197 12.70 -5.07 -23.62
C PHE A 197 11.99 -4.37 -24.79
N GLU A 198 11.16 -5.11 -25.51
CA GLU A 198 10.39 -4.60 -26.65
C GLU A 198 9.05 -3.97 -26.24
N ASN A 199 8.57 -4.26 -25.03
CA ASN A 199 7.30 -3.77 -24.52
C ASN A 199 7.34 -2.24 -24.38
N ARG A 200 6.32 -1.55 -24.91
CA ARG A 200 6.05 -0.13 -24.59
C ARG A 200 5.08 0.04 -23.43
N GLU A 201 4.38 -1.03 -23.08
CA GLU A 201 3.42 -1.08 -21.99
C GLU A 201 3.66 -2.38 -21.23
N LEU A 202 3.86 -2.26 -19.92
CA LEU A 202 3.80 -3.37 -18.98
C LEU A 202 2.60 -3.12 -18.08
N SER A 203 1.79 -4.14 -17.86
CA SER A 203 0.61 -4.03 -17.00
C SER A 203 0.58 -5.09 -15.92
N LYS A 204 -0.04 -4.73 -14.81
CA LYS A 204 -0.30 -5.58 -13.65
C LYS A 204 -1.76 -5.39 -13.25
N SER A 205 -2.55 -6.46 -13.31
CA SER A 205 -3.96 -6.45 -12.98
C SER A 205 -4.20 -7.22 -11.68
N TYR A 206 -4.94 -6.62 -10.76
CA TYR A 206 -5.39 -7.24 -9.52
C TYR A 206 -6.89 -7.47 -9.60
N TYR A 207 -7.34 -8.70 -9.36
CA TYR A 207 -8.75 -9.05 -9.37
C TYR A 207 -9.22 -9.35 -7.96
N TYR A 208 -10.37 -8.80 -7.58
CA TYR A 208 -11.02 -9.06 -6.31
C TYR A 208 -11.90 -10.32 -6.38
N GLN A 209 -12.06 -10.97 -5.24
CA GLN A 209 -13.03 -12.03 -5.05
C GLN A 209 -14.45 -11.48 -5.20
N LYS A 210 -15.38 -12.33 -5.63
CA LYS A 210 -16.78 -11.95 -5.81
C LYS A 210 -17.47 -11.69 -4.47
N GLU A 211 -17.04 -12.40 -3.43
CA GLU A 211 -17.56 -12.26 -2.07
C GLU A 211 -16.67 -11.29 -1.29
N LEU A 212 -17.30 -10.40 -0.54
CA LEU A 212 -16.58 -9.52 0.39
C LEU A 212 -16.08 -10.35 1.58
N GLY A 213 -14.93 -9.95 2.11
CA GLY A 213 -14.42 -10.48 3.38
C GLY A 213 -15.37 -10.18 4.53
N TYR A 214 -15.13 -10.81 5.69
CA TYR A 214 -15.97 -10.63 6.88
C TYR A 214 -16.08 -9.17 7.34
N GLY A 215 -15.02 -8.36 7.18
CA GLY A 215 -15.03 -6.91 7.44
C GLY A 215 -15.71 -6.08 6.34
N GLY A 216 -16.34 -6.75 5.38
CA GLY A 216 -16.91 -6.16 4.19
C GLY A 216 -15.87 -5.76 3.14
N GLU A 217 -14.56 -5.93 3.36
CA GLU A 217 -13.50 -5.49 2.43
C GLU A 217 -13.36 -6.37 1.19
N TYR A 218 -12.86 -5.78 0.09
CA TYR A 218 -12.52 -6.56 -1.10
C TYR A 218 -11.27 -7.39 -0.79
N MET A 219 -11.38 -8.71 -0.97
CA MET A 219 -10.23 -9.61 -0.87
C MET A 219 -9.66 -9.86 -2.26
N TYR A 220 -8.35 -9.99 -2.40
CA TYR A 220 -7.74 -10.35 -3.68
C TYR A 220 -8.03 -11.82 -4.01
N ALA A 221 -8.39 -12.06 -5.26
CA ALA A 221 -8.53 -13.39 -5.83
C ALA A 221 -7.20 -13.83 -6.46
N ARG A 222 -6.61 -12.96 -7.28
CA ARG A 222 -5.38 -13.24 -8.05
C ARG A 222 -4.80 -11.96 -8.64
N ALA A 223 -3.54 -12.03 -9.03
CA ALA A 223 -2.88 -11.02 -9.84
C ALA A 223 -2.43 -11.58 -11.20
N GLU A 224 -2.45 -10.75 -12.24
CA GLU A 224 -1.95 -11.07 -13.58
C GLU A 224 -0.94 -10.01 -14.00
N GLY A 225 0.25 -10.44 -14.41
CA GLY A 225 1.28 -9.55 -14.91
C GLY A 225 1.58 -9.74 -16.39
N THR A 226 2.08 -8.70 -17.03
CA THR A 226 2.48 -8.73 -18.45
C THR A 226 3.82 -9.43 -18.61
N LYS A 227 3.86 -10.47 -19.43
CA LYS A 227 5.12 -11.12 -19.78
C LYS A 227 6.06 -10.16 -20.54
N ILE A 228 7.22 -9.91 -19.94
CA ILE A 228 8.25 -9.03 -20.50
C ILE A 228 8.99 -9.75 -21.64
N LYS A 229 9.11 -9.08 -22.78
CA LYS A 229 9.85 -9.51 -23.96
C LYS A 229 11.26 -8.94 -23.90
N TRP A 230 12.10 -9.56 -23.07
CA TRP A 230 13.51 -9.19 -22.92
C TRP A 230 14.28 -9.31 -24.23
N LYS A 231 15.12 -8.32 -24.50
CA LYS A 231 16.12 -8.34 -25.57
C LYS A 231 17.26 -9.29 -25.20
N GLU A 232 18.06 -9.69 -26.20
CA GLU A 232 19.12 -10.68 -26.01
C GLU A 232 20.12 -10.26 -24.92
N ASP A 233 20.36 -11.15 -23.95
CA ASP A 233 21.25 -10.96 -22.79
C ASP A 233 20.92 -9.72 -21.91
N LYS A 234 19.68 -9.20 -21.98
CA LYS A 234 19.21 -8.03 -21.21
C LYS A 234 18.10 -8.34 -20.19
N ASP A 235 17.88 -9.61 -19.89
CA ASP A 235 16.93 -10.04 -18.86
C ASP A 235 17.44 -9.66 -17.46
N LEU A 236 16.80 -8.68 -16.82
CA LEU A 236 17.23 -8.16 -15.51
C LEU A 236 16.94 -9.12 -14.35
N THR A 237 15.94 -9.99 -14.52
CA THR A 237 15.53 -11.02 -13.56
C THR A 237 16.52 -12.20 -13.49
N LYS A 238 17.50 -12.23 -14.40
CA LYS A 238 18.47 -13.31 -14.51
C LYS A 238 19.89 -12.78 -14.67
N THR A 239 20.86 -13.57 -14.23
CA THR A 239 22.28 -13.35 -14.52
C THR A 239 22.88 -14.58 -15.17
N VAL A 240 23.78 -14.39 -16.13
CA VAL A 240 24.44 -15.47 -16.87
C VAL A 240 25.87 -15.64 -16.36
N GLU A 241 26.10 -16.68 -15.57
CA GLU A 241 27.44 -17.09 -15.17
C GLU A 241 28.11 -17.89 -16.29
N ILE A 242 29.26 -17.42 -16.79
CA ILE A 242 30.05 -18.16 -17.79
C ILE A 242 31.17 -18.95 -17.09
N LYS A 243 30.97 -20.25 -16.93
CA LYS A 243 31.99 -21.15 -16.34
C LYS A 243 32.76 -21.87 -17.44
N LYS A 244 34.10 -21.75 -17.42
CA LYS A 244 35.00 -22.53 -18.29
C LYS A 244 35.09 -23.96 -17.76
N GLN A 245 34.47 -24.91 -18.44
CA GLN A 245 34.66 -26.33 -18.17
C GLN A 245 35.72 -26.92 -19.09
N ARG A 246 36.73 -27.58 -18.50
CA ARG A 246 37.71 -28.38 -19.22
C ARG A 246 37.35 -29.85 -19.08
N ASN A 247 37.13 -30.53 -20.20
CA ASN A 247 36.92 -31.97 -20.19
C ASN A 247 38.26 -32.66 -19.85
N LYS A 248 38.28 -33.38 -18.72
CA LYS A 248 39.48 -34.03 -18.17
C LYS A 248 40.09 -35.07 -19.14
N ASN A 249 39.27 -35.70 -19.99
CA ASN A 249 39.72 -36.78 -20.88
C ASN A 249 40.14 -36.27 -22.27
N THR A 250 39.50 -35.22 -22.78
CA THR A 250 39.75 -34.72 -24.15
C THR A 250 40.54 -33.41 -24.18
N ASN A 251 40.89 -32.84 -23.02
CA ASN A 251 41.53 -31.53 -22.84
C ASN A 251 40.82 -30.35 -23.53
N ARG A 252 39.65 -30.56 -24.15
CA ARG A 252 38.84 -29.51 -24.77
C ARG A 252 38.18 -28.67 -23.69
N THR A 253 38.29 -27.35 -23.85
CA THR A 253 37.62 -26.38 -22.99
C THR A 253 36.32 -25.94 -23.66
N ARG A 254 35.20 -25.97 -22.94
CA ARG A 254 33.91 -25.43 -23.35
C ARG A 254 33.48 -24.37 -22.34
N LEU A 255 32.95 -23.27 -22.83
CA LEU A 255 32.28 -22.27 -22.00
C LEU A 255 30.84 -22.75 -21.77
N VAL A 256 30.47 -22.94 -20.51
CA VAL A 256 29.09 -23.28 -20.10
C VAL A 256 28.48 -22.02 -19.52
N ARG A 257 27.44 -21.51 -20.18
CA ARG A 257 26.59 -20.44 -19.66
C ARG A 257 25.56 -21.08 -18.72
N ARG A 258 25.52 -20.66 -17.46
CA ARG A 258 24.49 -21.05 -16.49
C ARG A 258 23.71 -19.80 -16.10
N THR A 259 22.41 -19.82 -16.32
CA THR A 259 21.52 -18.74 -15.91
C THR A 259 21.09 -18.94 -14.46
N GLN A 260 21.14 -17.89 -13.65
CA GLN A 260 20.68 -17.87 -12.26
C GLN A 260 19.65 -16.74 -12.09
N ALA A 261 18.55 -17.01 -11.39
CA ALA A 261 17.56 -15.99 -11.05
C ALA A 261 18.15 -15.01 -10.01
N VAL A 262 17.86 -13.73 -10.18
CA VAL A 262 18.33 -12.66 -9.30
C VAL A 262 17.16 -11.71 -9.05
N PRO A 263 16.96 -11.23 -7.80
CA PRO A 263 15.91 -10.27 -7.49
C PRO A 263 15.99 -9.05 -8.41
N SER A 264 14.83 -8.65 -8.93
CA SER A 264 14.65 -7.47 -9.76
C SER A 264 13.26 -6.88 -9.51
N PHE A 265 13.13 -5.56 -9.60
CA PHE A 265 11.82 -4.91 -9.58
C PHE A 265 10.86 -5.52 -10.62
N PHE A 266 11.37 -5.97 -11.78
CA PHE A 266 10.56 -6.51 -12.86
C PHE A 266 9.94 -7.87 -12.54
N ASP A 267 10.32 -8.53 -11.45
CA ASP A 267 9.61 -9.70 -10.93
C ASP A 267 8.17 -9.36 -10.50
N PHE A 268 7.88 -8.08 -10.21
CA PHE A 268 6.52 -7.56 -9.96
C PHE A 268 5.52 -7.88 -11.09
N PHE A 269 5.98 -7.98 -12.33
CA PHE A 269 5.15 -8.35 -13.49
C PHE A 269 5.00 -9.88 -13.66
N SER A 270 5.55 -10.67 -12.75
CA SER A 270 5.41 -12.13 -12.68
C SER A 270 4.89 -12.51 -11.28
N PRO A 271 3.63 -12.15 -10.97
CA PRO A 271 3.09 -12.33 -9.63
C PRO A 271 3.09 -13.80 -9.18
N PRO A 272 3.20 -14.07 -7.88
CA PRO A 272 2.98 -15.40 -7.34
C PRO A 272 1.55 -15.88 -7.61
N ILE A 273 1.37 -17.19 -7.73
CA ILE A 273 0.07 -17.81 -8.00
C ILE A 273 -0.56 -18.20 -6.65
N PRO A 274 -1.79 -17.77 -6.34
CA PRO A 274 -2.42 -18.03 -5.05
C PRO A 274 -2.74 -19.52 -4.84
N PRO A 275 -2.71 -20.03 -3.60
CA PRO A 275 -3.18 -21.38 -3.30
C PRO A 275 -4.72 -21.45 -3.39
N SER A 276 -5.25 -22.56 -3.90
CA SER A 276 -6.69 -22.83 -3.93
C SER A 276 -6.97 -24.33 -3.90
N SER A 277 -8.16 -24.72 -3.42
CA SER A 277 -8.67 -26.08 -3.52
C SER A 277 -9.55 -26.29 -4.77
N ASP A 278 -9.75 -25.25 -5.59
CA ASP A 278 -10.58 -25.33 -6.79
C ASP A 278 -9.80 -25.97 -7.96
N SER A 279 -10.19 -27.18 -8.34
CA SER A 279 -9.56 -27.94 -9.42
C SER A 279 -9.60 -27.23 -10.78
N GLU A 280 -10.62 -26.42 -11.06
CA GLU A 280 -10.72 -25.67 -12.33
C GLU A 280 -9.68 -24.55 -12.40
N LEU A 281 -9.45 -23.85 -11.27
CA LEU A 281 -8.43 -22.81 -11.18
C LEU A 281 -7.01 -23.39 -11.25
N ILE A 282 -6.80 -24.56 -10.66
CA ILE A 282 -5.51 -25.28 -10.73
C ILE A 282 -5.23 -25.74 -12.16
N GLU A 283 -6.19 -26.35 -12.85
CA GLU A 283 -6.02 -26.80 -14.24
C GLU A 283 -5.78 -25.62 -15.20
N ALA A 284 -6.38 -24.46 -14.93
CA ALA A 284 -6.16 -23.22 -15.67
C ALA A 284 -4.79 -22.55 -15.38
N GLY A 285 -4.03 -23.05 -14.38
CA GLY A 285 -2.77 -22.46 -13.94
C GLY A 285 -2.93 -21.11 -13.22
N LEU A 286 -4.12 -20.85 -12.69
CA LEU A 286 -4.46 -19.63 -11.94
C LEU A 286 -4.40 -19.82 -10.43
N ALA A 287 -4.30 -21.06 -9.97
CA ALA A 287 -4.06 -21.42 -8.58
C ALA A 287 -3.08 -22.58 -8.49
N VAL A 288 -2.41 -22.70 -7.34
CA VAL A 288 -1.64 -23.90 -6.97
C VAL A 288 -2.43 -24.72 -5.96
N ASP A 289 -2.27 -26.04 -5.99
CA ASP A 289 -2.91 -26.90 -4.99
C ASP A 289 -2.24 -26.68 -3.63
N GLY A 290 -2.94 -25.96 -2.74
CA GLY A 290 -2.43 -25.65 -1.42
C GLY A 290 -2.26 -26.88 -0.52
N GLU A 291 -2.93 -27.99 -0.81
CA GLU A 291 -2.79 -29.23 -0.05
C GLU A 291 -1.54 -30.04 -0.45
N GLU A 292 -0.98 -29.79 -1.64
CA GLU A 292 0.25 -30.45 -2.12
C GLU A 292 1.51 -29.76 -1.61
N LEU A 293 1.41 -28.50 -1.20
CA LEU A 293 2.54 -27.71 -0.70
C LEU A 293 2.92 -28.10 0.74
N GLU A 294 4.23 -28.11 1.01
CA GLU A 294 4.69 -28.20 2.39
C GLU A 294 4.33 -26.92 3.16
N GLU A 295 4.11 -27.01 4.48
CA GLU A 295 3.70 -25.86 5.32
C GLU A 295 4.64 -24.64 5.15
N LYS A 296 5.95 -24.89 5.06
CA LYS A 296 6.96 -23.84 4.83
C LYS A 296 6.86 -23.21 3.44
N GLU A 297 6.54 -24.01 2.42
CA GLU A 297 6.38 -23.50 1.05
C GLU A 297 5.11 -22.66 0.92
N LEU A 298 4.05 -23.05 1.64
CA LEU A 298 2.82 -22.30 1.73
C LEU A 298 3.03 -20.95 2.43
N GLU A 299 3.74 -20.93 3.57
CA GLU A 299 4.09 -19.70 4.30
C GLU A 299 4.94 -18.75 3.42
N GLU A 300 5.99 -19.26 2.76
CA GLU A 300 6.80 -18.47 1.83
C GLU A 300 6.03 -17.96 0.59
N LEU A 301 4.94 -18.63 0.21
CA LEU A 301 4.08 -18.21 -0.89
C LEU A 301 3.10 -17.13 -0.43
N GLU A 302 2.51 -17.28 0.75
CA GLU A 302 1.63 -16.29 1.38
C GLU A 302 2.37 -14.96 1.60
N GLU A 303 3.58 -14.98 2.14
CA GLU A 303 4.42 -13.77 2.32
C GLU A 303 4.67 -13.04 0.99
N LYS A 304 4.93 -13.78 -0.09
CA LYS A 304 5.16 -13.18 -1.41
C LYS A 304 3.89 -12.60 -2.01
N LEU A 305 2.73 -13.25 -1.79
CA LEU A 305 1.43 -12.74 -2.24
C LEU A 305 1.05 -11.48 -1.48
N GLU A 306 1.24 -11.46 -0.17
CA GLU A 306 0.98 -10.31 0.68
C GLU A 306 1.82 -9.11 0.24
N LEU A 307 3.13 -9.30 0.04
CA LEU A 307 4.00 -8.27 -0.49
C LEU A 307 3.54 -7.79 -1.89
N ASP A 308 3.17 -8.69 -2.80
CA ASP A 308 2.72 -8.32 -4.14
C ASP A 308 1.42 -7.48 -4.13
N TYR A 309 0.48 -7.80 -3.24
CA TYR A 309 -0.76 -7.04 -3.06
C TYR A 309 -0.51 -5.69 -2.39
N GLN A 310 0.37 -5.64 -1.37
CA GLN A 310 0.74 -4.40 -0.71
C GLN A 310 1.36 -3.41 -1.69
N LEU A 311 2.29 -3.86 -2.54
CA LEU A 311 2.87 -3.02 -3.60
C LEU A 311 1.79 -2.50 -4.57
N GLY A 312 0.81 -3.34 -4.92
CA GLY A 312 -0.32 -2.95 -5.75
C GLY A 312 -1.13 -1.80 -5.14
N GLU A 313 -1.43 -1.90 -3.84
CA GLU A 313 -2.12 -0.85 -3.10
C GLU A 313 -1.27 0.40 -2.96
N ASP A 314 0.03 0.30 -2.72
CA ASP A 314 0.90 1.48 -2.65
C ASP A 314 0.93 2.24 -3.98
N PHE A 315 0.95 1.54 -5.12
CA PHE A 315 0.78 2.19 -6.41
C PHE A 315 -0.56 2.91 -6.53
N LYS A 316 -1.64 2.23 -6.17
CA LYS A 316 -3.02 2.70 -6.31
C LYS A 316 -3.36 3.88 -5.38
N GLU A 317 -3.02 3.78 -4.11
CA GLU A 317 -3.46 4.70 -3.05
C GLU A 317 -2.43 5.80 -2.74
N LYS A 318 -1.13 5.54 -2.96
CA LYS A 318 -0.05 6.45 -2.57
C LYS A 318 0.68 7.06 -3.76
N ILE A 319 1.33 6.23 -4.56
CA ILE A 319 2.31 6.68 -5.57
C ILE A 319 1.62 7.42 -6.71
N ILE A 320 0.58 6.84 -7.32
CA ILE A 320 -0.11 7.47 -8.45
C ILE A 320 -0.81 8.77 -8.00
N PRO A 321 -1.59 8.80 -6.90
CA PRO A 321 -2.27 10.03 -6.47
C PRO A 321 -1.32 11.15 -5.99
N ARG A 322 -0.12 10.81 -5.50
CA ARG A 322 0.84 11.75 -4.91
C ARG A 322 2.23 11.67 -5.54
N ALA A 323 2.32 11.37 -6.84
CA ALA A 323 3.59 11.12 -7.53
C ALA A 323 4.58 12.29 -7.40
N VAL A 324 4.10 13.54 -7.40
CA VAL A 324 4.94 14.73 -7.23
C VAL A 324 5.52 14.84 -5.82
N ASP A 325 4.77 14.44 -4.80
CA ASP A 325 5.25 14.46 -3.41
C ASP A 325 6.29 13.38 -3.17
N TYR A 326 6.12 12.19 -3.78
CA TYR A 326 7.15 11.16 -3.80
C TYR A 326 8.38 11.62 -4.59
N PHE A 327 8.20 12.21 -5.78
CA PHE A 327 9.31 12.75 -6.58
C PHE A 327 10.13 13.81 -5.81
N THR A 328 9.46 14.70 -5.07
CA THR A 328 10.12 15.75 -4.27
C THR A 328 10.59 15.28 -2.89
N GLY A 329 10.28 14.04 -2.49
CA GLY A 329 10.60 13.48 -1.18
C GLY A 329 9.73 13.99 -0.03
N LYS A 330 8.73 14.84 -0.29
CA LYS A 330 7.80 15.36 0.73
C LYS A 330 6.88 14.28 1.28
N ALA A 331 6.56 13.25 0.48
CA ALA A 331 5.71 12.15 0.90
C ALA A 331 6.27 11.40 2.11
N LEU A 332 7.60 11.30 2.23
CA LEU A 332 8.28 10.62 3.33
C LEU A 332 7.92 11.18 4.72
N ARG A 333 7.55 12.46 4.82
CA ARG A 333 7.15 13.09 6.09
C ARG A 333 5.81 12.57 6.63
N PHE A 334 4.97 12.02 5.75
CA PHE A 334 3.67 11.49 6.11
C PHE A 334 3.71 9.97 6.36
N GLU A 335 4.87 9.35 6.14
CA GLU A 335 5.07 7.95 6.52
C GLU A 335 5.18 7.86 8.05
N PRO A 336 4.49 6.91 8.71
CA PRO A 336 4.40 6.83 10.16
C PRO A 336 5.77 6.64 10.85
N GLN A 337 6.79 6.20 10.10
CA GLN A 337 8.16 6.03 10.60
C GLN A 337 8.90 7.37 10.77
N PHE A 338 8.44 8.44 10.12
CA PHE A 338 9.10 9.74 10.12
C PHE A 338 8.21 10.86 10.67
N SER A 339 6.96 10.59 11.07
CA SER A 339 6.05 11.63 11.59
C SER A 339 6.50 12.24 12.91
N ASP A 340 7.31 11.52 13.69
CA ASP A 340 7.70 11.92 15.05
C ASP A 340 9.04 12.68 15.09
N LEU A 341 9.71 12.87 13.94
CA LEU A 341 11.00 13.58 13.86
C LEU A 341 10.85 15.10 13.72
N ASP A 342 9.62 15.60 13.55
CA ASP A 342 9.33 17.04 13.38
C ASP A 342 9.00 17.75 14.72
N GLU A 343 9.09 17.07 15.89
CA GLU A 343 8.80 17.69 17.20
C GLU A 343 9.99 18.37 17.91
N ASP A 344 11.22 18.31 17.38
CA ASP A 344 12.44 18.79 18.07
C ASP A 344 13.22 19.95 17.39
N GLU A 345 12.66 20.66 16.40
CA GLU A 345 13.22 21.94 15.92
C GLU A 345 12.38 23.13 16.40
N SER A 346 12.46 23.45 17.70
CA SER A 346 12.02 24.74 18.22
C SER A 346 13.10 25.40 19.10
N ASP A 347 13.66 26.48 18.54
CA ASP A 347 14.26 27.66 19.18
C ASP A 347 15.55 27.51 20.02
N GLU A 348 16.69 27.52 19.34
CA GLU A 348 17.84 28.34 19.80
C GLU A 348 17.89 29.62 18.95
N GLU A 349 16.95 30.55 19.20
CA GLU A 349 17.15 31.95 18.80
C GLU A 349 18.18 32.58 19.76
N ASP A 350 19.43 32.68 19.31
CA ASP A 350 20.46 33.56 19.87
C ASP A 350 19.98 35.02 19.78
N GLU A 351 19.25 35.49 20.80
CA GLU A 351 19.08 36.91 21.08
C GLU A 351 20.28 37.41 21.89
N ASP A 352 21.27 38.02 21.24
CA ASP A 352 22.09 39.04 21.90
C ASP A 352 22.23 40.27 21.00
N GLU A 353 21.69 41.37 21.54
CA GLU A 353 21.32 42.62 20.90
C GLU A 353 22.53 43.44 20.39
N GLU A 354 22.39 43.99 19.19
CA GLU A 354 23.24 45.04 18.63
C GLU A 354 22.94 46.39 19.32
N GLU A 355 23.87 46.92 20.13
CA GLU A 355 23.88 48.35 20.47
C GLU A 355 24.87 49.12 19.58
N SER A 356 24.31 49.95 18.71
CA SER A 356 25.03 50.93 17.88
C SER A 356 25.32 52.22 18.64
N GLU A 357 26.56 52.71 18.60
CA GLU A 357 26.90 54.11 18.89
C GLU A 357 27.78 54.69 17.78
N SER A 358 27.44 55.90 17.35
CA SER A 358 27.87 56.60 16.13
C SER A 358 29.06 57.54 16.38
N ASP A 359 30.03 57.65 15.45
CA ASP A 359 30.56 58.97 15.02
C ASP A 359 31.37 58.96 13.70
N GLY A 360 30.96 59.83 12.78
CA GLY A 360 31.87 60.79 12.10
C GLY A 360 32.71 60.39 10.87
N GLY A 361 32.30 60.85 9.67
CA GLY A 361 33.26 61.49 8.74
C GLY A 361 33.33 61.09 7.24
N GLN A 362 32.28 61.38 6.47
CA GLN A 362 32.22 61.93 5.07
C GLN A 362 33.14 61.43 3.89
N PRO A 363 32.70 61.63 2.62
CA PRO A 363 32.85 60.66 1.51
C PRO A 363 33.77 61.12 0.36
N ARG A 364 34.11 60.21 -0.59
CA ARG A 364 33.96 60.40 -2.07
C ARG A 364 34.67 59.38 -2.98
N ARG A 365 33.92 59.02 -4.05
CA ARG A 365 34.29 58.77 -5.46
C ARG A 365 34.76 57.37 -5.92
N ALA A 366 33.94 56.78 -6.79
CA ALA A 366 34.29 55.87 -7.89
C ALA A 366 34.60 56.67 -9.19
N PRO A 367 34.85 56.07 -10.37
CA PRO A 367 35.78 54.98 -10.75
C PRO A 367 36.64 55.35 -12.01
N ALA A 368 37.64 54.54 -12.39
CA ALA A 368 38.15 54.46 -13.78
C ALA A 368 39.09 53.25 -14.03
N ALA A 369 38.81 52.47 -15.07
CA ALA A 369 39.72 51.53 -15.75
C ALA A 369 40.38 52.24 -16.97
N PRO A 370 41.11 51.58 -17.90
CA PRO A 370 42.06 50.44 -17.84
C PRO A 370 43.42 50.77 -18.53
N LYS A 371 44.48 49.95 -18.38
CA LYS A 371 45.58 49.87 -19.37
C LYS A 371 46.14 48.46 -19.57
N LYS A 372 46.22 48.11 -20.86
CA LYS A 372 46.77 46.90 -21.50
C LYS A 372 48.28 46.71 -21.27
N LYS A 373 48.69 45.44 -21.27
CA LYS A 373 49.84 44.77 -21.95
C LYS A 373 49.67 43.27 -21.61
N GLY A 374 49.54 42.29 -22.50
CA GLY A 374 50.01 42.15 -23.87
C GLY A 374 51.20 41.18 -23.87
N GLU A 375 50.95 39.87 -23.99
CA GLU A 375 51.73 38.92 -24.80
C GLU A 375 51.06 37.54 -24.84
N ALA A 376 51.28 36.85 -25.96
CA ALA A 376 50.58 35.68 -26.46
C ALA A 376 51.53 34.49 -26.66
N GLU A 377 50.94 33.33 -26.97
CA GLU A 377 51.56 32.08 -27.46
C GLU A 377 52.37 31.26 -26.45
N LYS A 378 52.35 29.92 -26.42
CA LYS A 378 51.88 28.91 -27.38
C LYS A 378 51.69 27.55 -26.68
N ALA A 379 50.87 26.70 -27.29
CA ALA A 379 50.68 25.28 -26.98
C ALA A 379 51.91 24.43 -27.34
N GLU A 380 52.08 23.28 -26.68
CA GLU A 380 52.41 22.01 -27.36
C GLU A 380 52.17 20.76 -26.48
N GLU A 381 51.57 19.75 -27.12
CA GLU A 381 51.49 18.34 -26.71
C GLU A 381 52.88 17.72 -26.44
N CYS A 382 52.96 16.74 -25.54
CA CYS A 382 53.79 15.56 -25.81
C CYS A 382 53.32 14.28 -25.11
N LYS A 383 53.45 13.20 -25.89
CA LYS A 383 53.07 11.80 -25.73
C LYS A 383 54.01 11.00 -24.82
N ASN A 384 53.50 9.84 -24.39
CA ASN A 384 54.18 8.58 -24.04
C ASN A 384 55.15 8.61 -22.84
N GLN A 385 54.82 7.88 -21.78
CA GLN A 385 55.16 6.45 -21.62
C GLN A 385 54.38 5.82 -20.48
#